data_AF-A0A7H0YA75-F1
#
_entry.id   AF-A0A7H0YA75-F1
#
_cell.length_a   1.000
_cell.length_b   1.000
_cell.length_c   1.000
_cell.angle_alpha   90.00
_cell.angle_beta   90.00
_cell.angle_gamma   90.00
#
_symmetry.space_group_name_H-M   'P 1'
#
loop_
_entity.id
_entity.type
_entity.pdbx_description
1 polymer ?
#
loop_
_entity_poly.entity_id
_entity_poly.type
_entity_poly.pdbx_seq_one_letter_code
_entity_poly.pdbx_strand_id
1 'polypeptide(L)' 'MKRTYKVLKTDMELFGAALVQAHVYVVSVDEELRVTFEDYGGVIEEVKPESVKIAGKIFMRDQLEFRIDLVSGEDPE' A
#
# COMPACT_ATOMS: atom_id res chain seq x y z
N MET A 1 -15.46 12.58 1.95
CA MET A 1 -14.07 12.87 2.39
C MET A 1 -13.13 12.64 1.21
N LYS A 2 -12.27 13.60 0.88
CA LYS A 2 -11.14 13.34 -0.05
C LYS A 2 -10.15 12.48 0.73
N ARG A 3 -10.14 11.15 0.48
CA ARG A 3 -9.09 10.28 1.03
C ARG A 3 -7.79 10.65 0.34
N THR A 4 -6.89 11.30 1.07
CA THR A 4 -5.52 11.49 0.64
C THR A 4 -4.77 10.22 0.99
N TYR A 5 -4.13 9.59 0.02
CA TYR A 5 -3.29 8.41 0.25
C TYR A 5 -1.82 8.75 0.02
N LYS A 6 -0.95 7.96 0.61
CA LYS A 6 0.48 7.95 0.31
C LYS A 6 0.82 6.68 -0.46
N VAL A 7 1.53 6.81 -1.58
CA VAL A 7 2.15 5.67 -2.28
C VAL A 7 3.47 5.32 -1.58
N LEU A 8 3.65 4.06 -1.22
CA LEU A 8 4.89 3.53 -0.65
C LEU A 8 5.76 3.01 -1.80
N LYS A 9 6.93 3.63 -2.03
CA LYS A 9 7.82 3.27 -3.15
C LYS A 9 9.12 2.64 -2.68
N THR A 10 9.64 3.15 -1.57
CA THR A 10 10.95 2.77 -1.05
C THR A 10 10.85 1.61 -0.08
N ASP A 11 11.96 0.87 0.07
CA ASP A 11 12.06 -0.21 1.06
C ASP A 11 11.79 0.31 2.47
N MET A 12 12.26 1.53 2.78
CA MET A 12 12.04 2.16 4.09
C MET A 12 10.56 2.45 4.36
N GLU A 13 9.80 2.86 3.34
CA GLU A 13 8.36 3.10 3.47
C GLU A 13 7.57 1.81 3.65
N LEU A 14 7.88 0.78 2.86
CA LEU A 14 7.28 -0.54 2.99
C LEU A 14 7.62 -1.18 4.34
N PHE A 15 8.88 -1.07 4.77
CA PHE A 15 9.32 -1.54 6.08
C PHE A 15 8.65 -0.77 7.22
N GLY A 16 8.55 0.55 7.12
CA GLY A 16 7.84 1.37 8.10
C GLY A 16 6.36 0.99 8.23
N ALA A 17 5.68 0.76 7.10
CA ALA A 17 4.30 0.28 7.08
C ALA A 17 4.16 -1.10 7.73
N ALA A 18 5.11 -2.02 7.49
CA ALA A 18 5.14 -3.32 8.16
C ALA A 18 5.32 -3.19 9.68
N LEU A 19 6.24 -2.33 10.13
CA LEU A 19 6.54 -2.12 11.55
C LEU A 19 5.33 -1.62 12.35
N VAL A 20 4.55 -0.69 11.79
CA VAL A 20 3.35 -0.15 12.44
C VAL A 20 2.09 -0.96 12.13
N GLN A 21 2.23 -2.08 11.42
CA GLN A 21 1.13 -2.91 10.95
C GLN A 21 0.05 -2.11 10.21
N ALA A 22 0.47 -1.15 9.37
CA ALA A 22 -0.44 -0.34 8.58
C ALA A 22 -1.21 -1.21 7.57
N HIS A 23 -2.48 -0.87 7.35
CA HIS A 23 -3.26 -1.47 6.27
C HIS A 23 -2.81 -0.88 4.93
N VAL A 24 -2.17 -1.70 4.09
CA VAL A 24 -1.67 -1.33 2.77
C VAL A 24 -2.63 -1.82 1.70
N TYR A 25 -3.17 -0.91 0.91
CA TYR A 25 -3.97 -1.21 -0.28
C TYR A 25 -3.04 -1.50 -1.47
N VAL A 26 -3.41 -2.50 -2.27
CA VAL A 26 -2.70 -2.83 -3.51
C VAL A 26 -3.56 -2.42 -4.69
N VAL A 27 -2.99 -1.63 -5.59
CA VAL A 27 -3.71 -1.02 -6.69
C VAL A 27 -2.99 -1.25 -8.00
N SER A 28 -3.74 -1.70 -9.02
CA SER A 28 -3.28 -1.64 -10.41
C SER A 28 -3.70 -0.30 -11.02
N VAL A 29 -2.76 0.37 -11.68
CA VAL A 29 -2.97 1.65 -12.38
C VAL A 29 -2.72 1.39 -13.86
N ASP A 30 -3.77 1.55 -14.68
CA ASP A 30 -3.62 1.44 -16.14
C ASP A 30 -3.03 2.71 -16.78
N GLU A 31 -2.73 2.66 -18.08
CA GLU A 31 -2.18 3.80 -18.84
C GLU A 31 -3.11 5.02 -18.86
N GLU A 32 -4.39 4.83 -18.58
CA GLU A 32 -5.40 5.88 -18.47
C GLU A 32 -5.60 6.36 -17.01
N LEU A 33 -4.72 5.98 -16.09
CA LEU A 33 -4.79 6.28 -14.66
C LEU A 33 -6.06 5.74 -13.99
N ARG A 34 -6.75 4.78 -14.59
CA ARG A 34 -7.90 4.13 -13.96
C ARG A 34 -7.38 3.17 -12.91
N VAL A 35 -7.84 3.38 -11.69
CA VAL A 35 -7.51 2.56 -10.53
C VAL A 35 -8.43 1.35 -10.51
N THR A 36 -7.86 0.16 -10.74
CA THR A 36 -8.56 -1.10 -10.50
C THR A 36 -8.03 -1.69 -9.19
N PHE A 37 -8.89 -1.80 -8.17
CA PHE A 37 -8.54 -2.41 -6.89
C PHE A 37 -8.42 -3.93 -7.12
N GLU A 38 -7.20 -4.46 -7.12
CA GLU A 38 -7.00 -5.89 -7.37
C GLU A 38 -7.27 -6.75 -6.13
N ASP A 39 -7.18 -6.19 -4.92
CA ASP A 39 -7.54 -6.91 -3.71
C ASP A 39 -7.65 -5.96 -2.52
N TYR A 40 -8.50 -6.31 -1.55
CA TYR A 40 -8.45 -5.67 -0.24
C TYR A 40 -7.13 -6.10 0.40
N GLY A 41 -6.14 -5.20 0.40
CA GLY A 41 -4.80 -5.50 0.88
C GLY A 41 -4.73 -5.80 2.38
N GLY A 42 -3.69 -5.37 3.06
CA GLY A 42 -3.49 -5.75 4.45
C GLY A 42 -2.12 -5.37 4.97
N VAL A 43 -1.67 -6.11 5.99
CA VAL A 43 -0.35 -5.88 6.59
C VAL A 43 0.73 -6.55 5.74
N ILE A 44 1.86 -5.86 5.57
CA ILE A 44 3.04 -6.40 4.92
C ILE A 44 3.67 -7.48 5.81
N GLU A 45 3.85 -8.67 5.25
CA GLU A 45 4.48 -9.82 5.88
C GLU A 45 5.96 -9.95 5.49
N GLU A 46 6.30 -9.60 4.24
CA GLU A 46 7.64 -9.73 3.69
C GLU A 46 7.90 -8.65 2.64
N VAL A 47 9.11 -8.08 2.64
CA VAL A 47 9.57 -7.12 1.62
C VAL A 47 10.79 -7.68 0.92
N LYS A 48 10.73 -7.72 -0.41
CA LYS A 48 11.84 -8.06 -1.32
C LYS A 48 12.08 -6.92 -2.31
N PRO A 49 13.25 -6.89 -2.97
CA PRO A 49 13.53 -5.86 -4.00
C PRO A 49 12.46 -5.81 -5.11
N GLU A 50 11.97 -6.97 -5.54
CA GLU A 50 11.03 -7.12 -6.65
C GLU A 50 9.57 -7.30 -6.22
N SER A 51 9.32 -7.74 -4.98
CA SER A 51 7.98 -8.14 -4.53
C SER A 51 7.69 -7.80 -3.08
N VAL A 52 6.41 -7.76 -2.73
CA VAL A 52 5.92 -7.58 -1.36
C VAL A 52 4.88 -8.66 -1.09
N LYS A 53 4.97 -9.31 0.07
CA LYS A 53 3.95 -10.25 0.53
C LYS A 53 2.97 -9.54 1.47
N ILE A 54 1.69 -9.59 1.16
CA ILE A 54 0.61 -8.99 1.94
C ILE A 54 -0.52 -10.01 2.05
N ALA A 55 -0.99 -10.28 3.27
CA ALA A 55 -2.09 -11.21 3.56
C ALA A 55 -1.96 -12.56 2.82
N GLY A 56 -0.77 -13.16 2.86
CA GLY A 56 -0.47 -14.44 2.21
C GLY A 56 -0.23 -14.38 0.69
N LYS A 57 -0.45 -13.24 0.02
CA LYS A 57 -0.31 -13.08 -1.44
C LYS A 57 0.95 -12.28 -1.79
N ILE A 58 1.54 -12.54 -2.96
CA ILE A 58 2.76 -11.88 -3.44
C ILE A 58 2.38 -10.90 -4.54
N PHE A 59 2.86 -9.66 -4.42
CA PHE A 59 2.58 -8.56 -5.33
C PHE A 59 3.89 -7.99 -5.89
N MET A 60 3.93 -7.74 -7.20
CA MET A 60 5.12 -7.24 -7.90
C MET A 60 5.24 -5.72 -7.80
N ARG A 61 6.42 -5.22 -7.42
CA ARG A 61 6.64 -3.80 -7.10
C ARG A 61 6.69 -2.87 -8.29
N ASP A 62 6.97 -3.41 -9.47
CA ASP A 62 7.03 -2.69 -10.74
C ASP A 62 5.69 -2.62 -11.46
N GLN A 63 4.71 -3.43 -11.04
CA GLN A 63 3.39 -3.53 -11.67
C GLN A 63 2.27 -2.86 -10.87
N LEU A 64 2.46 -2.73 -9.55
CA LEU A 64 1.40 -2.34 -8.63
C LEU A 64 1.84 -1.20 -7.72
N GLU A 65 0.86 -0.39 -7.32
CA GLU A 65 1.04 0.63 -6.30
C GLU A 65 0.59 0.12 -4.94
N PHE A 66 1.43 0.35 -3.94
CA PHE A 66 1.12 0.12 -2.53
C PHE A 66 0.74 1.45 -1.88
N ARG A 67 -0.44 1.52 -1.27
CA ARG A 67 -0.99 2.77 -0.74
C ARG A 67 -1.41 2.61 0.71
N ILE A 68 -1.19 3.65 1.51
CA ILE A 68 -1.79 3.78 2.84
C ILE A 68 -2.67 5.03 2.86
N ASP A 69 -3.75 5.00 3.63
CA ASP A 69 -4.53 6.21 3.89
C ASP A 69 -3.71 7.15 4.78
N LEU A 70 -3.60 8.42 4.36
CA LEU A 70 -3.14 9.49 5.23
C LEU A 70 -4.36 9.97 6.00
N VAL A 71 -4.53 9.46 7.23
CA VAL A 71 -5.46 10.07 8.17
C VAL A 71 -4.98 11.51 8.36
N SER A 72 -5.77 12.50 7.92
CA SER A 72 -5.61 13.86 8.46
C SER A 72 -5.86 13.72 9.95
N GLY A 73 -4.89 14.11 10.77
CA GLY A 73 -4.95 13.96 12.22
C GLY A 73 -6.03 14.84 12.85
N GLU A 74 -7.28 14.48 12.66
CA GLU A 74 -8.43 14.96 13.40
C GLU A 74 -9.26 13.74 13.82
N ASP A 75 -8.87 13.15 14.94
CA ASP A 75 -9.82 12.67 15.94
C ASP A 75 -9.26 13.09 17.31
N PRO A 76 -9.58 14.29 17.82
CA PRO A 76 -9.63 14.51 19.26
C PRO A 76 -10.96 13.94 19.78
N GLU A 77 -10.85 12.90 20.61
CA GLU A 77 -11.86 12.31 21.53
C GLU A 77 -13.32 12.17 21.09
#